data_AF-A0A497C0Z1-F1
#
_entry.id   AF-A0A497C0Z1-F1
#
_cell.length_a   1.000
_cell.length_b   1.000
_cell.length_c   1.000
_cell.angle_alpha   90.00
_cell.angle_beta   90.00
_cell.angle_gamma   90.00
#
_symmetry.space_group_name_H-M   'P 1'
#
loop_
_entity.id
_entity.type
_entity.pdbx_description
1 polymer ?
#
loop_
_entity_poly.entity_id
_entity_poly.type
_entity_poly.pdbx_seq_one_letter_code
_entity_poly.pdbx_strand_id
1 'polypeptide(L)' 'MKYSYYPGCSLEKNARSYHVSTMAIAKSLGIEFVEVEDWNCCGATEYISIEKVPAYALVTRNLALAAEQNGSTNL' A
#
# COMPACT_ATOMS: atom_id res chain seq x y z
N MET A 1 -8.87 9.93 -11.82
CA MET A 1 -7.46 10.04 -11.40
C MET A 1 -6.99 8.68 -10.93
N LYS A 2 -5.77 8.28 -11.31
CA LYS A 2 -5.21 6.96 -11.03
C LYS A 2 -4.24 7.02 -9.85
N TYR A 3 -4.34 6.08 -8.92
CA TYR A 3 -3.48 6.01 -7.74
C TYR A 3 -2.97 4.58 -7.53
N SER A 4 -1.70 4.44 -7.18
CA SER A 4 -1.20 3.19 -6.59
C SER A 4 -1.92 2.91 -5.27
N TYR A 5 -2.29 1.65 -5.08
CA TYR A 5 -3.10 1.21 -3.97
C TYR A 5 -2.38 0.10 -3.21
N TYR A 6 -2.14 0.33 -1.92
CA TYR A 6 -1.60 -0.64 -0.99
C TYR A 6 -2.70 -0.99 0.02
N PRO A 7 -3.36 -2.15 -0.08
CA PRO A 7 -4.38 -2.54 0.90
C PRO A 7 -3.75 -2.90 2.26
N GLY A 8 -2.56 -3.50 2.24
CA GLY A 8 -1.94 -4.07 3.44
C GLY A 8 -2.74 -5.24 4.02
N CYS A 9 -2.15 -5.94 4.99
CA CYS A 9 -2.74 -7.15 5.56
C CYS A 9 -4.08 -6.90 6.29
N SER A 10 -4.25 -5.72 6.90
CA SER A 10 -5.45 -5.37 7.64
C SER A 10 -6.68 -5.26 6.73
N LEU A 11 -6.59 -4.53 5.61
CA LEU A 11 -7.72 -4.35 4.69
C LEU A 11 -8.07 -5.62 3.90
N GLU A 12 -7.14 -6.56 3.79
CA GLU A 12 -7.43 -7.89 3.25
C GLU A 12 -8.16 -8.81 4.24
N LYS A 13 -8.00 -8.57 5.55
CA LYS A 13 -8.50 -9.46 6.61
C LYS A 13 -9.45 -8.72 7.54
N ASN A 14 -8.97 -8.30 8.71
CA ASN A 14 -9.78 -7.83 9.83
C ASN A 14 -10.55 -6.54 9.53
N ALA A 15 -10.07 -5.73 8.59
CA ALA A 15 -10.66 -4.46 8.18
C ALA A 15 -11.25 -4.53 6.76
N ARG A 16 -11.66 -5.71 6.30
CA ARG A 16 -12.18 -5.93 4.93
C ARG A 16 -13.35 -5.02 4.56
N SER A 17 -14.22 -4.68 5.52
CA SER A 17 -15.34 -3.75 5.31
C SER A 17 -14.88 -2.38 4.83
N TYR A 18 -13.74 -1.87 5.35
CA TYR A 18 -13.17 -0.61 4.89
C TYR A 18 -12.72 -0.70 3.44
N HIS A 19 -12.01 -1.76 3.03
CA HIS A 19 -11.64 -1.96 1.63
C HIS A 19 -12.86 -1.93 0.70
N VAL A 20 -13.91 -2.70 1.03
CA VAL A 20 -15.12 -2.79 0.21
C VAL A 20 -15.78 -1.42 0.09
N SER A 21 -15.93 -0.69 1.20
CA SER A 21 -16.53 0.64 1.21
C SER A 21 -15.69 1.67 0.42
N THR A 22 -14.36 1.64 0.54
CA THR A 22 -13.43 2.48 -0.20
C THR A 22 -13.53 2.24 -1.71
N MET A 23 -13.53 0.98 -2.16
CA MET A 23 -13.66 0.64 -3.58
C MET A 23 -15.03 1.06 -4.15
N ALA A 24 -16.10 0.93 -3.37
CA ALA A 24 -17.43 1.34 -3.79
C ALA A 24 -17.53 2.85 -4.04
N ILE A 25 -16.94 3.68 -3.17
CA ILE A 25 -16.98 5.15 -3.35
C ILE A 25 -15.99 5.67 -4.38
N ALA A 26 -14.88 4.95 -4.64
CA ALA A 26 -13.83 5.38 -5.56
C ALA A 26 -14.38 5.71 -6.95
N LYS A 27 -15.28 4.87 -7.47
CA LYS A 27 -15.93 5.06 -8.76
C LYS A 27 -16.69 6.39 -8.84
N SER A 28 -17.48 6.72 -7.81
CA SER A 28 -18.25 7.97 -7.76
C SER A 28 -17.37 9.21 -7.70
N LEU A 29 -16.17 9.08 -7.16
CA LEU A 29 -15.16 10.14 -7.10
C LEU A 29 -14.25 10.18 -8.33
N GLY A 30 -14.46 9.29 -9.32
CA GLY A 30 -13.60 9.18 -10.50
C GLY A 30 -12.18 8.74 -10.16
N ILE A 31 -11.99 7.97 -9.09
CA ILE A 31 -10.72 7.41 -8.64
C ILE A 31 -10.57 5.99 -9.16
N GLU A 32 -9.42 5.69 -9.75
CA GLU A 32 -8.98 4.35 -10.11
C GLU A 32 -7.84 3.95 -9.17
N PHE A 33 -8.07 2.94 -8.34
CA PHE A 33 -7.05 2.32 -7.51
C PHE A 33 -6.40 1.16 -8.27
N VAL A 34 -5.08 1.22 -8.41
CA VAL A 34 -4.28 0.14 -9.01
C VAL A 34 -3.40 -0.45 -7.96
N GLU A 35 -3.64 -1.71 -7.64
CA GLU A 35 -2.92 -2.40 -6.59
C GLU A 35 -1.43 -2.51 -6.92
N VAL A 36 -0.58 -2.28 -5.91
CA VAL A 36 0.87 -2.44 -6.04
C VAL A 36 1.21 -3.92 -6.09
N GLU A 37 1.51 -4.49 -7.24
CA GLU A 37 1.84 -5.93 -7.30
C GLU A 37 3.04 -6.30 -6.41
N ASP A 38 2.97 -7.49 -5.82
CA ASP A 38 4.01 -8.07 -4.95
C ASP A 38 4.34 -7.23 -3.69
N TRP A 39 3.40 -6.41 -3.21
CA TRP A 39 3.56 -5.68 -1.96
C TRP A 39 3.77 -6.63 -0.75
N ASN A 40 4.54 -6.19 0.25
CA ASN A 40 4.74 -6.90 1.51
C ASN A 40 4.11 -6.19 2.72
N CYS A 41 3.97 -6.90 3.84
CA CYS A 41 3.56 -6.29 5.11
C CYS A 41 4.49 -5.12 5.46
N CYS A 42 3.92 -3.96 5.78
CA CYS A 42 4.67 -2.75 6.13
C CYS A 42 5.39 -2.85 7.47
N GLY A 43 5.11 -3.88 8.29
CA GLY A 43 5.69 -4.04 9.62
C GLY A 43 5.27 -2.95 10.62
N ALA A 44 4.17 -2.25 10.34
CA ALA A 44 3.69 -1.16 11.18
C ALA A 44 3.42 -1.62 12.62
N THR A 45 3.76 -0.75 13.58
CA THR A 45 3.69 -0.92 15.05
C THR A 45 4.88 -1.66 15.67
N GLU A 46 5.11 -2.92 15.34
CA GLU A 46 6.11 -3.73 16.05
C GLU A 46 7.56 -3.43 15.61
N TYR A 47 7.84 -3.40 14.31
CA TYR A 47 9.23 -3.33 13.81
C TYR A 47 9.88 -1.96 14.05
N ILE A 48 9.12 -0.88 13.89
CA ILE A 48 9.63 0.49 14.12
C ILE A 48 10.10 0.67 15.57
N SER A 49 9.45 -0.01 16.53
CA SER A 49 9.79 0.09 17.96
C SER A 49 11.03 -0.71 18.35
N ILE A 50 11.42 -1.70 17.53
CA ILE A 50 12.53 -2.62 17.79
C ILE A 50 13.78 -2.15 17.03
N GLU A 51 13.71 -2.08 15.70
CA GLU A 51 14.86 -1.77 14.84
C GLU A 51 14.44 -0.95 13.61
N LYS A 52 14.99 0.26 13.49
CA LYS A 52 14.54 1.25 12.48
C LYS A 52 14.90 0.87 11.05
N VAL A 53 16.10 0.33 10.82
CA VAL A 53 16.58 -0.02 9.47
C VAL A 53 15.70 -1.06 8.79
N PRO A 54 15.44 -2.25 9.38
CA PRO A 54 14.56 -3.24 8.75
C PRO A 54 13.11 -2.73 8.64
N ALA A 55 12.63 -1.92 9.59
CA ALA A 55 11.31 -1.32 9.50
C ALA A 55 11.16 -0.41 8.27
N TYR A 56 12.13 0.47 8.03
CA TYR A 56 12.12 1.31 6.84
C TYR A 56 12.33 0.51 5.57
N ALA A 57 13.16 -0.53 5.57
CA ALA A 57 13.35 -1.39 4.40
C ALA A 57 12.05 -2.03 3.91
N LEU A 58 11.18 -2.50 4.82
CA LEU A 58 9.87 -3.08 4.49
C LEU A 58 8.93 -2.06 3.83
N VAL A 59 8.91 -0.82 4.34
CA VAL A 59 8.08 0.25 3.78
C VAL A 59 8.63 0.71 2.44
N THR A 60 9.94 0.93 2.34
CA THR A 60 10.62 1.39 1.12
C THR A 60 10.45 0.40 -0.03
N ARG A 61 10.45 -0.92 0.22
CA ARG A 61 10.18 -1.92 -0.82
C ARG A 61 8.82 -1.67 -1.51
N ASN A 62 7.76 -1.42 -0.74
CA ASN A 62 6.44 -1.14 -1.31
C ASN A 62 6.41 0.17 -2.10
N LEU A 63 7.13 1.20 -1.64
CA LEU A 63 7.25 2.47 -2.35
C LEU A 63 8.03 2.30 -3.66
N ALA A 64 9.12 1.52 -3.64
CA ALA A 64 9.91 1.21 -4.83
C ALA A 64 9.10 0.45 -5.87
N LEU A 65 8.33 -0.57 -5.47
CA LEU A 65 7.43 -1.31 -6.36
C LEU A 65 6.37 -0.40 -6.99
N ALA A 66 5.74 0.46 -6.18
CA ALA A 66 4.77 1.42 -6.68
C ALA A 66 5.39 2.41 -7.67
N ALA A 67 6.61 2.89 -7.40
CA ALA A 67 7.32 3.81 -8.27
C ALA A 67 7.71 3.14 -9.60
N GLU A 68 8.22 1.91 -9.55
CA GLU A 68 8.56 1.11 -10.73
C GLU A 68 7.33 0.85 -11.62
N GLN A 69 6.21 0.42 -11.03
CA GLN A 69 4.96 0.19 -11.76
C GLN A 69 4.39 1.45 -12.42
N ASN A 70 4.69 2.62 -11.86
CA ASN A 70 4.32 3.91 -12.42
C ASN A 70 5.38 4.51 -13.36
N GLY A 71 6.48 3.80 -13.64
CA GLY A 71 7.59 4.30 -14.47
C GLY A 71 8.38 5.45 -13.84
N SER A 72 8.28 5.64 -12.52
CA SER A 72 8.93 6.70 -11.75
C SER A 72 10.19 6.14 -11.06
N THR A 73 11.26 5.92 -11.82
CA THR A 73 12.45 5.18 -11.34
C THR A 73 13.44 5.97 -10.48
N ASN A 74 13.11 7.19 -10.04
CA ASN A 74 14.01 8.06 -9.24
C ASN A 74 13.44 8.33 -7.83
N LEU A 75 13.44 7.31 -6.97
CA LEU A 75 13.26 7.48 -5.52
C LEU A 75 14.61 7.64 -4.81
#